data_AF-A0A2D3WIC3-F1
#
_entry.id   AF-A0A2D3WIC3-F1
#
_cell.length_a   1.000
_cell.length_b   1.000
_cell.length_c   1.000
_cell.angle_alpha   90.00
_cell.angle_beta   90.00
_cell.angle_gamma   90.00
#
_symmetry.space_group_name_H-M   'P 1'
#
loop_
_entity.id
_entity.type
_entity.pdbx_description
1 polymer ?
#
loop_
_entity_poly.entity_id
_entity_poly.type
_entity_poly.pdbx_seq_one_letter_code
_entity_poly.pdbx_strand_id
1 'polypeptide(L)'
;MPTITEEIEKHIRILVRPLKGEEELDAVLKVRLTKKEYKLLKSWAAQTPTEEVSAKLNLTEEQYGELSTKLIKKLNQEKLKQELMF
;
A
#
# COMPACT_ATOMS: atom_id res chain seq x y z
N MET A 1 -13.34 -4.76 -9.20
CA MET A 1 -11.89 -4.47 -9.15
C MET A 1 -11.57 -4.18 -7.71
N PRO A 2 -10.54 -4.78 -7.09
CA PRO A 2 -10.19 -4.46 -5.72
C PRO A 2 -9.83 -2.98 -5.60
N THR A 3 -10.41 -2.33 -4.61
CA THR A 3 -10.11 -0.95 -4.25
C THR A 3 -8.79 -0.88 -3.46
N ILE A 4 -8.19 0.30 -3.39
CA ILE A 4 -6.98 0.47 -2.58
C ILE A 4 -7.25 0.18 -1.10
N THR A 5 -8.48 0.44 -0.66
CA THR A 5 -8.99 0.14 0.67
C THR A 5 -8.91 -1.34 0.98
N GLU A 6 -9.50 -2.18 0.13
CA GLU A 6 -9.49 -3.65 0.31
C GLU A 6 -8.07 -4.21 0.33
N GLU A 7 -7.17 -3.65 -0.48
CA GLU A 7 -5.78 -4.08 -0.49
C GLU A 7 -5.05 -3.69 0.79
N ILE A 8 -5.27 -2.47 1.30
CA ILE A 8 -4.72 -2.04 2.60
C ILE A 8 -5.23 -2.93 3.73
N GLU A 9 -6.52 -3.26 3.75
CA GLU A 9 -7.12 -4.11 4.79
C GLU A 9 -6.47 -5.50 4.87
N LYS A 10 -6.07 -6.09 3.73
CA LYS A 10 -5.34 -7.37 3.71
C LYS A 10 -3.98 -7.30 4.40
N HIS A 11 -3.33 -6.13 4.34
CA HIS A 11 -1.99 -5.94 4.89
C HIS A 11 -1.99 -5.34 6.31
N ILE A 12 -3.11 -4.74 6.76
CA ILE A 12 -3.25 -4.25 8.13
C ILE A 12 -3.64 -5.41 9.06
N ARG A 13 -2.81 -5.64 10.09
CA ARG A 13 -2.99 -6.77 11.01
C ARG A 13 -4.19 -6.62 11.96
N ILE A 14 -4.47 -5.40 12.42
CA ILE A 14 -5.57 -5.09 13.33
C ILE A 14 -6.21 -3.78 12.88
N LEU A 15 -7.47 -3.86 12.46
CA LEU A 15 -8.27 -2.71 12.09
C LEU A 15 -9.22 -2.38 13.25
N VAL A 16 -8.96 -1.26 13.95
CA VAL A 16 -9.76 -0.83 15.11
C VAL A 16 -10.98 0.00 14.69
N ARG A 17 -10.88 0.67 13.53
CA ARG A 17 -11.89 1.58 12.97
C ARG A 17 -11.92 1.45 11.45
N PRO A 18 -13.04 1.77 10.79
CA PRO A 18 -13.10 1.74 9.33
C PRO A 18 -12.07 2.69 8.73
N LEU A 19 -11.54 2.30 7.58
CA LEU A 19 -10.68 3.16 6.78
C LEU A 19 -11.48 4.34 6.21
N LYS A 20 -10.79 5.44 5.95
CA LYS A 20 -11.36 6.62 5.27
C LYS A 20 -11.79 6.30 3.84
N GLY A 21 -12.50 7.24 3.21
CA GLY A 21 -12.85 7.14 1.79
C GLY A 21 -11.61 7.08 0.89
N GLU A 22 -11.76 6.54 -0.33
CA GLU A 22 -10.64 6.36 -1.26
C GLU A 22 -9.85 7.65 -1.51
N GLU A 23 -10.51 8.79 -1.69
CA GLU A 23 -9.83 10.08 -1.94
C GLU A 23 -8.97 10.52 -0.76
N GLU A 24 -9.48 10.35 0.47
CA GLU A 24 -8.74 10.69 1.68
C GLU A 24 -7.58 9.73 1.93
N LEU A 25 -7.80 8.42 1.73
CA LEU A 25 -6.73 7.43 1.79
C LEU A 25 -5.64 7.76 0.77
N ASP A 26 -6.02 8.06 -0.46
CA ASP A 26 -5.08 8.41 -1.53
C ASP A 26 -4.24 9.65 -1.19
N ALA A 27 -4.87 10.67 -0.59
CA ALA A 27 -4.18 11.86 -0.11
C ALA A 27 -3.17 11.54 1.01
N VAL A 28 -3.57 10.77 2.02
CA VAL A 28 -2.69 10.36 3.13
C VAL A 28 -1.53 9.50 2.60
N LEU A 29 -1.82 8.52 1.75
CA LEU A 29 -0.82 7.62 1.18
C LEU A 29 0.18 8.36 0.30
N LYS A 30 -0.25 9.32 -0.52
CA LYS A 30 0.64 10.16 -1.34
C LYS A 30 1.61 10.99 -0.51
N VAL A 31 1.21 11.41 0.69
CA VAL A 31 2.06 12.18 1.62
C VAL A 31 3.02 11.26 2.39
N ARG A 32 2.58 10.05 2.75
CA ARG A 32 3.31 9.15 3.66
C ARG A 32 4.17 8.09 2.96
N LEU A 33 3.78 7.68 1.76
CA LEU A 33 4.50 6.71 0.96
C LEU A 33 5.40 7.41 -0.05
N THR A 34 6.53 6.78 -0.36
CA THR A 34 7.33 7.17 -1.51
C THR A 34 6.58 6.84 -2.81
N LYS A 35 6.96 7.48 -3.92
CA LYS A 35 6.36 7.21 -5.23
C LYS A 35 6.40 5.72 -5.61
N LYS A 36 7.47 4.99 -5.25
CA LYS A 36 7.60 3.55 -5.53
C LYS A 36 6.64 2.72 -4.67
N GLU A 37 6.59 2.99 -3.37
CA GLU A 37 5.66 2.32 -2.44
C GLU A 37 4.20 2.56 -2.83
N TYR A 38 3.83 3.80 -3.16
CA TYR A 38 2.47 4.13 -3.58
C TYR A 38 2.10 3.43 -4.90
N LYS A 39 3.00 3.42 -5.88
CA LYS A 39 2.77 2.68 -7.13
C LYS A 39 2.64 1.18 -6.89
N LEU A 40 3.47 0.60 -6.03
CA LEU A 40 3.39 -0.81 -5.65
C LEU A 40 2.01 -1.15 -5.06
N LEU A 41 1.54 -0.35 -4.11
CA LEU A 41 0.21 -0.51 -3.49
C LEU A 41 -0.92 -0.41 -4.53
N LYS A 42 -0.87 0.58 -5.43
CA LYS A 42 -1.86 0.72 -6.52
C LYS A 42 -1.84 -0.48 -7.47
N SER A 43 -0.66 -1.01 -7.78
CA SER A 43 -0.53 -2.21 -8.62
C SER A 43 -1.11 -3.45 -7.95
N TRP A 44 -0.94 -3.61 -6.63
CA TRP A 44 -1.57 -4.70 -5.88
C TRP A 44 -3.09 -4.61 -5.90
N ALA A 45 -3.66 -3.42 -5.66
CA ALA A 45 -5.10 -3.19 -5.76
C ALA A 45 -5.63 -3.50 -7.17
N ALA A 46 -4.85 -3.15 -8.20
CA ALA A 46 -5.15 -3.48 -9.59
C ALA A 46 -4.91 -4.97 -9.96
N GLN A 47 -4.52 -5.82 -9.01
CA GLN A 47 -4.15 -7.24 -9.23
C GLN A 47 -3.11 -7.42 -10.34
N THR A 48 -2.21 -6.44 -10.47
CA THR A 48 -1.14 -6.48 -11.47
C THR A 48 -0.15 -7.58 -11.08
N PRO A 49 0.21 -8.50 -12.00
CA PRO A 49 1.18 -9.55 -11.71
C PRO A 49 2.51 -8.97 -11.22
N THR A 50 3.10 -9.60 -10.21
CA THR A 50 4.38 -9.17 -9.60
C THR A 50 5.47 -8.93 -10.65
N GLU A 51 5.59 -9.79 -11.65
CA GLU A 51 6.57 -9.66 -12.74
C GLU A 51 6.38 -8.34 -13.51
N GLU A 52 5.13 -7.99 -13.80
CA GLU A 52 4.80 -6.76 -14.51
C GLU A 52 5.02 -5.52 -13.64
N VAL A 53 4.76 -5.61 -12.33
CA VAL A 53 5.05 -4.54 -11.37
C VAL A 53 6.55 -4.32 -11.23
N SER A 54 7.33 -5.39 -11.10
CA SER A 54 8.79 -5.34 -11.02
C SER A 54 9.40 -4.76 -12.29
N ALA A 55 8.90 -5.13 -13.47
CA ALA A 55 9.31 -4.52 -14.73
C ALA A 55 8.96 -3.02 -14.79
N LYS A 56 7.73 -2.63 -14.43
CA LYS A 56 7.28 -1.22 -14.43
C LYS A 56 8.04 -0.34 -13.43
N LEU A 57 8.46 -0.91 -12.31
CA LEU A 57 9.21 -0.19 -11.26
C LEU A 57 10.73 -0.36 -11.35
N ASN A 58 11.20 -1.12 -12.33
CA ASN A 58 12.59 -1.53 -12.53
C ASN A 58 13.20 -2.06 -11.21
N LEU A 59 12.56 -3.09 -10.65
CA LEU A 59 12.93 -3.75 -9.40
C LEU A 59 13.43 -5.16 -9.69
N THR A 60 14.51 -5.56 -9.01
CA THR A 60 14.88 -6.98 -8.89
C THR A 60 13.93 -7.69 -7.91
N GLU A 61 13.95 -9.02 -7.91
CA GLU A 61 13.17 -9.83 -6.96
C GLU A 61 13.49 -9.46 -5.50
N GLU A 62 14.78 -9.31 -5.17
CA GLU A 62 15.23 -8.88 -3.84
C GLU A 62 14.70 -7.49 -3.49
N GLN A 63 14.82 -6.52 -4.40
CA GLN A 63 14.32 -5.16 -4.20
C GLN A 63 12.81 -5.11 -4.04
N TYR A 64 12.09 -5.93 -4.81
CA TYR A 64 10.65 -6.07 -4.69
C TYR A 64 10.26 -6.64 -3.33
N GLY A 65 10.93 -7.71 -2.87
CA GLY A 65 10.70 -8.31 -1.55
C GLY A 65 10.96 -7.32 -0.41
N GLU A 66 12.07 -6.57 -0.49
CA GLU A 66 12.39 -5.52 0.47
C GLU A 66 11.35 -4.39 0.46
N LEU A 67 10.97 -3.90 -0.72
CA LEU A 67 10.01 -2.80 -0.87
C LEU A 67 8.63 -3.21 -0.34
N SER A 68 8.19 -4.42 -0.68
CA SER A 68 6.93 -5.00 -0.21
C SER A 68 6.90 -5.12 1.30
N THR A 69 7.97 -5.68 1.89
CA THR A 69 8.10 -5.81 3.34
C THR A 69 8.13 -4.45 4.03
N LYS A 70 8.86 -3.47 3.48
CA LYS A 70 8.89 -2.09 3.99
C LYS A 70 7.52 -1.43 3.93
N LEU A 71 6.80 -1.59 2.82
CA LEU A 71 5.45 -1.08 2.63
C LEU A 71 4.48 -1.66 3.67
N ILE A 72 4.44 -2.98 3.82
CA ILE A 72 3.57 -3.66 4.81
C ILE A 72 3.89 -3.19 6.23
N LYS A 73 5.18 -3.13 6.59
CA LYS A 73 5.61 -2.59 7.89
C LYS A 73 5.15 -1.15 8.09
N LYS A 74 5.23 -0.31 7.05
CA LYS A 74 4.80 1.09 7.09
C LYS A 74 3.29 1.21 7.26
N LEU A 75 2.50 0.45 6.51
CA LEU A 75 1.02 0.39 6.64
C LEU A 75 0.59 0.01 8.06
N ASN A 76 1.36 -0.83 8.75
CA ASN A 76 1.09 -1.25 10.14
C ASN A 76 1.65 -0.30 11.22
N GLN A 77 2.30 0.80 10.85
CA GLN A 77 2.73 1.79 11.85
C GLN A 77 1.51 2.48 12.47
N GLU A 78 1.46 2.56 13.80
CA GLU A 78 0.30 3.12 14.51
C GLU A 78 -0.07 4.52 14.04
N LYS A 79 0.93 5.38 13.79
CA LYS A 79 0.72 6.72 13.24
C LYS A 79 0.01 6.69 11.87
N LEU A 80 0.45 5.83 10.96
CA LEU A 80 -0.15 5.74 9.64
C LEU A 80 -1.56 5.13 9.73
N LYS A 81 -1.74 4.07 10.51
CA LYS A 81 -3.06 3.47 10.75
C LYS A 81 -4.07 4.51 11.26
N GLN A 82 -3.68 5.32 12.24
CA GLN A 82 -4.53 6.40 12.77
C GLN A 82 -4.89 7.45 11.72
N GLU A 83 -3.99 7.76 10.78
CA GLU A 83 -4.26 8.72 9.71
C GLU A 83 -5.14 8.16 8.59
N LEU A 84 -5.07 6.85 8.35
CA LEU A 84 -5.89 6.13 7.38
C LEU A 84 -7.30 5.81 7.92
N MET A 85 -7.50 5.85 9.24
CA MET A 85 -8.77 5.57 9.92
C MET A 85 -9.53 6.84 10.28
N PHE A 86 -10.86 6.72 10.45
CA PHE A 86 -11.74 7.80 10.97
C PHE A 86 -11.61 8.04 12.48
#